data_AF-I0GQT0-F1
#
_entry.id   AF-I0GQT0-F1
#
_cell.length_a   1.000
_cell.length_b   1.000
_cell.length_c   1.000
_cell.angle_alpha   90.00
_cell.angle_beta   90.00
_cell.angle_gamma   90.00
#
_symmetry.space_group_name_H-M   'P 1'
#
loop_
_entity.id
_entity.type
_entity.pdbx_description
1 polymer ?
#
loop_
_entity_poly.entity_id
_entity_poly.type
_entity_poly.pdbx_seq_one_letter_code
_entity_poly.pdbx_strand_id
1 'polypeptide(L)'
;MRKLASIQVIKKIEAIEGADRIEKATVLGWHVVVKKGLYKEGDLVVYLEIDSVLPKALAVRAEFTDKYLKTRRFKGIYSQGMCLPISELPEWLQKKGIKEGQDVTTELGITKYEADIRNDEQWWKKHANKPLPKKWYMNFRIGRWFWKKFLYKPTSGPFPTNLVPKTDETRVQILGDVLKGAADKKLDSDGGD
;
A
#
# COMPACT_ATOMS: atom_id res chain seq x y z
N MET A 1 -0.99 9.22 -1.80
CA MET A 1 -0.41 7.86 -1.83
C MET A 1 -1.51 6.92 -1.39
N ARG A 2 -1.67 5.76 -2.04
CA ARG A 2 -2.73 4.80 -1.69
C ARG A 2 -2.49 4.27 -0.27
N LYS A 3 -3.58 3.97 0.46
CA LYS A 3 -3.52 3.24 1.73
C LYS A 3 -3.13 1.79 1.44
N LEU A 4 -1.95 1.35 1.86
CA LEU A 4 -1.48 -0.02 1.62
C LEU A 4 -1.78 -0.93 2.82
N ALA A 5 -1.76 -0.36 4.03
CA ALA A 5 -2.11 -1.03 5.25
C ALA A 5 -3.16 -0.22 5.99
N SER A 6 -4.27 -0.85 6.35
CA SER A 6 -5.32 -0.19 7.11
C SER A 6 -5.94 -1.13 8.12
N ILE A 7 -6.38 -0.56 9.24
CA ILE A 7 -7.14 -1.31 10.23
C ILE A 7 -8.56 -1.53 9.68
N GLN A 8 -9.00 -2.77 9.63
CA GLN A 8 -10.29 -3.17 9.06
C GLN A 8 -10.95 -4.24 9.92
N VAL A 9 -12.26 -4.36 9.81
CA VAL A 9 -13.02 -5.44 10.44
C VAL A 9 -13.18 -6.62 9.49
N ILE A 10 -13.07 -7.84 10.01
CA ILE A 10 -13.44 -9.06 9.28
C ILE A 10 -14.97 -9.14 9.22
N LYS A 11 -15.52 -9.01 8.01
CA LYS A 11 -16.97 -9.04 7.76
C LYS A 11 -17.55 -10.45 7.80
N LYS A 12 -16.79 -11.45 7.35
CA LYS A 12 -17.23 -12.83 7.27
C LYS A 12 -16.05 -13.80 7.31
N ILE A 13 -16.21 -14.96 7.93
CA ILE A 13 -15.24 -16.08 7.87
C ILE A 13 -15.97 -17.34 7.43
N GLU A 14 -15.43 -17.98 6.39
CA GLU A 14 -15.99 -19.19 5.81
C GLU A 14 -14.92 -20.27 5.72
N ALA A 15 -15.25 -21.49 6.13
CA ALA A 15 -14.36 -22.63 5.91
C ALA A 15 -14.17 -22.86 4.39
N ILE A 16 -12.95 -23.23 4.00
CA ILE A 16 -12.65 -23.57 2.61
C ILE A 16 -12.83 -25.07 2.43
N GLU A 17 -13.62 -25.46 1.43
CA GLU A 17 -13.88 -26.87 1.15
C GLU A 17 -12.58 -27.64 0.87
N GLY A 18 -12.41 -28.76 1.59
CA GLY A 18 -11.23 -29.60 1.50
C GLY A 18 -9.96 -28.98 2.07
N ALA A 19 -10.03 -27.91 2.87
CA ALA A 19 -8.86 -27.32 3.52
C ALA A 19 -9.00 -27.30 5.06
N ASP A 20 -8.14 -28.06 5.75
CA ASP A 20 -8.27 -28.24 7.20
C ASP A 20 -7.63 -27.11 8.03
N ARG A 21 -6.60 -26.46 7.46
CA ARG A 21 -5.74 -25.50 8.18
C ARG A 21 -6.03 -24.03 7.85
N ILE A 22 -6.87 -23.77 6.86
CA ILE A 22 -7.11 -22.42 6.34
C ILE A 22 -8.60 -22.14 6.17
N GLU A 23 -8.94 -20.87 6.28
CA GLU A 23 -10.29 -20.34 6.12
C GLU A 23 -10.27 -19.05 5.30
N LYS A 24 -11.41 -18.71 4.71
CA LYS A 24 -11.59 -17.52 3.86
C LYS A 24 -12.20 -16.41 4.70
N ALA A 25 -11.41 -15.37 4.98
CA ALA A 25 -11.88 -14.14 5.57
C ALA A 25 -12.31 -13.15 4.47
N THR A 26 -13.40 -12.43 4.71
CA THR A 26 -13.84 -11.31 3.87
C THR A 26 -13.56 -10.01 4.60
N VAL A 27 -12.71 -9.16 4.03
CA VAL A 27 -12.34 -7.85 4.57
C VAL A 27 -12.61 -6.81 3.50
N LEU A 28 -13.42 -5.79 3.82
CA LEU A 28 -13.98 -4.86 2.83
C LEU A 28 -14.71 -5.62 1.70
N GLY A 29 -14.22 -5.56 0.47
CA GLY A 29 -14.65 -6.35 -0.69
C GLY A 29 -13.61 -7.37 -1.16
N TRP A 30 -12.63 -7.71 -0.33
CA TRP A 30 -11.55 -8.65 -0.64
C TRP A 30 -11.73 -9.98 0.08
N HIS A 31 -11.26 -11.05 -0.57
CA HIS A 31 -11.10 -12.35 0.05
C HIS A 31 -9.64 -12.57 0.43
N VAL A 32 -9.40 -12.97 1.67
CA VAL A 32 -8.07 -13.24 2.22
C VAL A 32 -8.09 -14.61 2.88
N VAL A 33 -7.11 -15.43 2.56
CA VAL A 33 -6.96 -16.74 3.19
C VAL A 33 -6.16 -16.57 4.48
N VAL A 34 -6.72 -17.00 5.60
CA VAL A 34 -6.13 -16.91 6.95
C VAL A 34 -6.01 -18.30 7.57
N LYS A 35 -5.15 -18.44 8.60
CA LYS A 35 -5.01 -19.69 9.37
C LYS A 35 -6.30 -19.94 10.15
N LYS A 36 -6.76 -21.20 10.16
CA LYS A 36 -8.01 -21.59 10.82
C LYS A 36 -7.97 -21.32 12.32
N GLY A 37 -8.98 -20.64 12.85
CA GLY A 37 -9.12 -20.32 14.27
C GLY A 37 -8.27 -19.13 14.73
N LEU A 38 -7.60 -18.42 13.80
CA LEU A 38 -6.80 -17.25 14.14
C LEU A 38 -7.66 -16.00 14.36
N TYR A 39 -8.78 -15.89 13.65
CA TYR A 39 -9.67 -14.74 13.68
C TYR A 39 -11.13 -15.15 13.78
N LYS A 40 -11.98 -14.20 14.17
CA LYS A 40 -13.45 -14.32 14.21
C LYS A 40 -14.10 -13.19 13.43
N GLU A 41 -15.36 -13.39 13.05
CA GLU A 41 -16.17 -12.32 12.47
C GLU A 41 -16.32 -11.17 13.48
N GLY A 42 -16.14 -9.94 13.02
CA GLY A 42 -16.12 -8.75 13.87
C GLY A 42 -14.75 -8.39 14.46
N ASP A 43 -13.73 -9.25 14.32
CA ASP A 43 -12.39 -8.92 14.79
C ASP A 43 -11.76 -7.79 13.98
N LEU A 44 -11.08 -6.90 14.68
CA LEU A 44 -10.22 -5.88 14.09
C LEU A 44 -8.88 -6.50 13.67
N VAL A 45 -8.46 -6.23 12.45
CA VAL A 45 -7.21 -6.72 11.87
C VAL A 45 -6.52 -5.62 11.08
N VAL A 46 -5.21 -5.77 10.88
CA VAL A 46 -4.47 -4.94 9.93
C VAL A 46 -4.53 -5.61 8.57
N TYR A 47 -5.30 -5.04 7.65
CA TYR A 47 -5.39 -5.50 6.28
C TYR A 47 -4.31 -4.84 5.42
N LEU A 48 -3.54 -5.68 4.75
CA LEU A 48 -2.49 -5.32 3.80
C LEU A 48 -2.97 -5.56 2.38
N GLU A 49 -3.00 -4.51 1.55
CA GLU A 49 -3.38 -4.61 0.14
C GLU A 49 -2.31 -5.32 -0.69
N ILE A 50 -2.73 -5.81 -1.86
CA ILE A 50 -1.80 -6.27 -2.90
C ILE A 50 -0.83 -5.14 -3.31
N ASP A 51 0.32 -5.56 -3.82
CA ASP A 51 1.47 -4.72 -4.17
C ASP A 51 2.20 -4.11 -2.95
N SER A 52 1.88 -4.54 -1.73
CA SER A 52 2.60 -4.10 -0.52
C SER A 52 3.90 -4.87 -0.30
N VAL A 53 4.97 -4.15 0.02
CA VAL A 53 6.28 -4.66 0.43
C VAL A 53 6.41 -4.48 1.94
N LEU A 54 6.61 -5.58 2.66
CA LEU A 54 6.80 -5.57 4.10
C LEU A 54 8.28 -5.32 4.45
N PRO A 55 8.58 -4.58 5.53
CA PRO A 55 9.92 -4.57 6.09
C PRO A 55 10.35 -5.97 6.51
N LYS A 56 11.65 -6.28 6.39
CA LYS A 56 12.19 -7.61 6.70
C LYS A 56 11.77 -8.14 8.08
N ALA A 57 11.82 -7.30 9.11
CA ALA A 57 11.44 -7.70 10.47
C ALA A 57 9.96 -8.06 10.60
N LEU A 58 9.07 -7.38 9.88
CA LEU A 58 7.64 -7.70 9.86
C LEU A 58 7.36 -8.94 9.01
N ALA A 59 8.03 -9.07 7.86
CA ALA A 59 7.89 -10.23 6.99
C ALA A 59 8.28 -11.54 7.70
N VAL A 60 9.35 -11.54 8.50
CA VAL A 60 9.77 -12.70 9.30
C VAL A 60 8.71 -13.08 10.35
N ARG A 61 8.17 -12.09 11.10
CA ARG A 61 7.12 -12.33 12.10
C ARG A 61 5.81 -12.84 11.48
N ALA A 62 5.46 -12.30 10.33
CA ALA A 62 4.27 -12.70 9.57
C ALA A 62 4.44 -14.00 8.76
N GLU A 63 5.59 -14.68 8.85
CA GLU A 63 5.94 -15.85 8.05
C GLU A 63 5.81 -15.60 6.52
N PHE A 64 6.04 -14.36 6.09
CA PHE A 64 5.91 -13.93 4.70
C PHE A 64 7.26 -13.96 3.98
N THR A 65 7.37 -14.76 2.93
CA THR A 65 8.63 -15.04 2.23
C THR A 65 8.76 -14.38 0.86
N ASP A 66 7.65 -13.99 0.25
CA ASP A 66 7.66 -13.32 -1.06
C ASP A 66 8.22 -11.89 -0.96
N LYS A 67 8.69 -11.36 -2.10
CA LYS A 67 9.20 -9.98 -2.19
C LYS A 67 8.12 -8.92 -1.91
N TYR A 68 6.87 -9.19 -2.28
CA TYR A 68 5.72 -8.31 -2.13
C TYR A 68 4.42 -9.10 -2.19
N LEU A 69 3.33 -8.54 -1.65
CA LEU A 69 2.01 -9.18 -1.66
C LEU A 69 1.45 -9.21 -3.08
N LYS A 70 1.12 -10.41 -3.54
CA LYS A 70 0.51 -10.67 -4.85
C LYS A 70 -0.75 -11.49 -4.67
N THR A 71 -1.65 -11.40 -5.65
CA THR A 71 -2.81 -12.29 -5.69
C THR A 71 -2.34 -13.74 -5.78
N ARG A 72 -2.86 -14.58 -4.89
CA ARG A 72 -2.63 -16.03 -4.90
C ARG A 72 -3.96 -16.77 -4.96
N ARG A 73 -3.91 -18.05 -5.34
CA ARG A 73 -5.08 -18.93 -5.37
C ARG A 73 -4.82 -20.13 -4.48
N PHE A 74 -5.72 -20.40 -3.54
CA PHE A 74 -5.67 -21.54 -2.63
C PHE A 74 -6.96 -22.33 -2.75
N LYS A 75 -6.88 -23.62 -3.08
CA LYS A 75 -8.04 -24.53 -3.17
C LYS A 75 -9.22 -23.92 -3.96
N GLY A 76 -8.92 -23.25 -5.08
CA GLY A 76 -9.91 -22.62 -5.95
C GLY A 76 -10.27 -21.16 -5.60
N ILE A 77 -9.98 -20.69 -4.39
CA ILE A 77 -10.31 -19.33 -3.90
C ILE A 77 -9.15 -18.36 -4.15
N TYR A 78 -9.45 -17.14 -4.58
CA TYR A 78 -8.47 -16.05 -4.68
C TYR A 78 -8.23 -15.41 -3.31
N SER A 79 -6.96 -15.26 -2.95
CA SER A 79 -6.48 -14.51 -1.80
C SER A 79 -5.78 -13.25 -2.29
N GLN A 80 -6.34 -12.10 -1.97
CA GLN A 80 -5.86 -10.79 -2.39
C GLN A 80 -5.57 -9.94 -1.16
N GLY A 81 -4.29 -9.84 -0.82
CA GLY A 81 -3.83 -9.18 0.40
C GLY A 81 -3.52 -10.17 1.52
N MET A 82 -3.29 -9.63 2.71
CA MET A 82 -2.94 -10.38 3.92
C MET A 82 -3.51 -9.69 5.15
N CYS A 83 -3.95 -10.47 6.14
CA CYS A 83 -4.38 -9.95 7.44
C CYS A 83 -3.28 -10.20 8.47
N LEU A 84 -2.93 -9.16 9.22
CA LEU A 84 -2.08 -9.27 10.41
C LEU A 84 -2.92 -9.04 11.67
N PRO A 85 -2.61 -9.73 12.77
CA PRO A 85 -3.25 -9.45 14.04
C PRO A 85 -2.82 -8.06 14.53
N ILE A 86 -3.68 -7.43 15.33
CA ILE A 86 -3.42 -6.11 15.95
C ILE A 86 -2.11 -6.11 16.75
N SER A 87 -1.72 -7.25 17.31
CA SER A 87 -0.47 -7.43 18.05
C SER A 87 0.78 -7.08 17.25
N GLU A 88 0.72 -7.10 15.92
CA GLU A 88 1.85 -6.70 15.05
C GLU A 88 2.04 -5.18 14.98
N LEU A 89 1.04 -4.39 15.39
CA LEU A 89 1.15 -2.94 15.45
C LEU A 89 2.14 -2.50 16.54
N PRO A 90 2.83 -1.36 16.37
CA PRO A 90 3.65 -0.78 17.42
C PRO A 90 2.85 -0.53 18.71
N GLU A 91 3.44 -0.82 19.87
CA GLU A 91 2.77 -0.75 21.18
C GLU A 91 2.19 0.65 21.47
N TRP A 92 2.90 1.71 21.05
CA TRP A 92 2.44 3.09 21.21
C TRP A 92 1.15 3.38 20.43
N LEU A 93 0.96 2.72 19.29
CA LEU A 93 -0.23 2.89 18.46
C LEU A 93 -1.42 2.14 19.06
N GLN A 94 -1.17 0.96 19.63
CA GLN A 94 -2.18 0.20 20.38
C GLN A 94 -2.71 1.01 21.57
N LYS A 95 -1.81 1.67 22.32
CA LYS A 95 -2.17 2.52 23.48
C LYS A 95 -2.94 3.79 23.11
N LYS A 96 -2.73 4.34 21.91
CA LYS A 96 -3.39 5.56 21.44
C LYS A 96 -4.87 5.32 21.07
N GLY A 97 -5.28 4.07 20.93
CA GLY A 97 -6.61 3.68 20.49
C GLY A 97 -6.64 3.39 18.99
N ILE A 98 -7.26 2.27 18.64
CA ILE A 98 -7.35 1.72 17.29
C ILE A 98 -8.73 2.05 16.74
N LYS A 99 -8.78 2.61 15.52
CA LYS A 99 -10.03 2.89 14.81
C LYS A 99 -10.06 2.16 13.48
N GLU A 100 -11.23 1.65 13.10
CA GLU A 100 -11.46 1.10 11.77
C GLU A 100 -11.22 2.18 10.69
N GLY A 101 -10.63 1.77 9.56
CA GLY A 101 -10.29 2.64 8.44
C GLY A 101 -9.02 3.48 8.62
N GLN A 102 -8.37 3.41 9.78
CA GLN A 102 -7.11 4.10 10.04
C GLN A 102 -5.99 3.53 9.16
N ASP A 103 -5.28 4.42 8.46
CA ASP A 103 -4.09 4.08 7.69
C ASP A 103 -2.91 3.88 8.66
N VAL A 104 -2.23 2.74 8.52
CA VAL A 104 -1.06 2.36 9.32
C VAL A 104 0.16 2.02 8.44
N THR A 105 0.10 2.42 7.17
CA THR A 105 1.12 2.12 6.15
C THR A 105 2.50 2.66 6.57
N THR A 106 2.54 3.89 7.06
CA THR A 106 3.81 4.58 7.40
C THR A 106 4.41 4.00 8.67
N GLU A 107 3.56 3.73 9.67
CA GLU A 107 3.91 3.21 10.98
C GLU A 107 4.48 1.80 10.90
N LEU A 108 3.97 0.98 9.98
CA LEU A 108 4.49 -0.36 9.69
C LEU A 108 5.63 -0.36 8.66
N GLY A 109 6.02 0.80 8.12
CA GLY A 109 7.10 0.91 7.13
C GLY A 109 6.79 0.20 5.81
N ILE A 110 5.51 0.07 5.45
CA ILE A 110 5.09 -0.64 4.24
C ILE A 110 5.24 0.27 3.03
N THR A 111 5.80 -0.29 1.96
CA THR A 111 6.05 0.43 0.71
C THR A 111 5.34 -0.25 -0.45
N LYS A 112 5.04 0.50 -1.52
CA LYS A 112 4.43 -0.06 -2.72
C LYS A 112 5.50 -0.69 -3.58
N TYR A 113 5.24 -1.91 -4.06
CA TYR A 113 6.04 -2.55 -5.08
C TYR A 113 5.77 -1.90 -6.44
N GLU A 114 6.83 -1.51 -7.12
CA GLU A 114 6.80 -1.03 -8.49
C GLU A 114 7.66 -1.95 -9.34
N ALA A 115 7.11 -2.49 -10.43
CA ALA A 115 7.85 -3.39 -11.33
C ALA A 115 8.82 -2.64 -12.25
N ASP A 116 8.53 -1.37 -12.55
CA ASP A 116 9.36 -0.56 -13.43
C ASP A 116 10.67 -0.17 -12.73
N ILE A 117 11.78 -0.61 -13.30
CA ILE A 117 13.14 -0.26 -12.87
C ILE A 117 13.38 1.25 -12.85
N ARG A 118 12.67 2.02 -13.69
CA ARG A 118 12.78 3.48 -13.74
C ARG A 118 12.16 4.14 -12.53
N ASN A 119 11.32 3.46 -11.77
CA ASN A 119 10.79 4.01 -10.52
C ASN A 119 11.79 3.89 -9.36
N ASP A 120 12.89 3.13 -9.55
CA ASP A 120 13.97 3.05 -8.56
C ASP A 120 14.82 4.34 -8.59
N GLU A 121 14.96 5.00 -7.43
CA GLU A 121 15.87 6.13 -7.27
C GLU A 121 17.31 5.80 -7.70
N GLN A 122 17.75 4.56 -7.49
CA GLN A 122 19.09 4.13 -7.87
C GLN A 122 19.27 4.14 -9.38
N TRP A 123 18.22 3.79 -10.14
CA TRP A 123 18.24 3.82 -11.59
C TRP A 123 18.45 5.25 -12.08
N TRP A 124 17.69 6.22 -11.55
CA TRP A 124 17.88 7.63 -11.86
C TRP A 124 19.25 8.15 -11.42
N LYS A 125 19.77 7.75 -10.26
CA LYS A 125 21.12 8.17 -9.80
C LYS A 125 22.22 7.70 -10.76
N LYS A 126 22.09 6.52 -11.36
CA LYS A 126 23.04 5.96 -12.33
C LYS A 126 22.92 6.59 -13.72
N HIS A 127 21.71 6.93 -14.15
CA HIS A 127 21.42 7.46 -15.49
C HIS A 127 21.23 8.98 -15.52
N ALA A 128 21.37 9.66 -14.38
CA ALA A 128 21.38 11.10 -14.31
C ALA A 128 22.65 11.63 -15.00
N ASN A 129 22.54 11.91 -16.29
CA ASN A 129 23.48 12.78 -16.98
C ASN A 129 23.44 14.13 -16.27
N LYS A 130 24.45 14.39 -15.42
CA LYS A 130 24.70 15.72 -14.87
C LYS A 130 25.58 16.43 -15.89
N PRO A 131 25.05 17.26 -16.80
CA PRO A 131 25.90 18.03 -17.71
C PRO A 131 26.73 19.00 -16.86
N LEU A 132 27.94 18.59 -16.53
CA LEU A 132 28.92 19.46 -15.90
C LEU A 132 29.56 20.29 -17.01
N PRO A 133 29.63 21.62 -16.88
CA PRO A 133 30.31 22.43 -17.87
C PRO A 133 31.78 22.01 -17.97
N LYS A 134 32.28 21.76 -19.19
CA LYS A 134 33.69 21.43 -19.47
C LYS A 134 34.59 22.68 -19.38
N LYS A 135 34.51 23.44 -18.29
CA LYS A 135 35.29 24.68 -18.08
C LYS A 135 36.41 24.42 -17.07
N TRP A 136 37.56 25.07 -17.26
CA TRP A 136 38.78 24.84 -16.47
C TRP A 136 38.56 24.98 -14.95
N TYR A 137 37.74 25.95 -14.51
CA TYR A 137 37.47 26.19 -13.09
C TYR A 137 36.68 25.06 -12.41
N MET A 138 36.03 24.18 -13.17
CA MET A 138 35.31 23.01 -12.65
C MET A 138 36.24 21.91 -12.14
N ASN A 139 37.54 21.99 -12.47
CA ASN A 139 38.58 21.09 -11.97
C ASN A 139 38.95 21.38 -10.51
N PHE A 140 38.63 22.57 -9.99
CA PHE A 140 38.91 22.95 -8.61
C PHE A 140 37.70 22.75 -7.70
N ARG A 141 37.93 22.27 -6.47
CA ARG A 141 36.89 22.09 -5.44
C ARG A 141 36.08 23.36 -5.20
N ILE A 142 36.75 24.51 -5.09
CA ILE A 142 36.10 25.82 -4.89
C ILE A 142 35.21 26.18 -6.08
N GLY A 143 35.69 25.98 -7.32
CA GLY A 143 34.93 26.33 -8.52
C GLY A 143 33.70 25.45 -8.69
N ARG A 144 33.82 24.14 -8.41
CA ARG A 144 32.69 23.20 -8.41
C ARG A 144 31.66 23.53 -7.33
N TRP A 145 32.11 23.92 -6.12
CA TRP A 145 31.24 24.36 -5.03
C TRP A 145 30.48 25.63 -5.40
N PHE A 146 31.18 26.66 -5.89
CA PHE A 146 30.58 27.93 -6.28
C PHE A 146 29.56 27.75 -7.40
N TRP A 147 29.92 26.99 -8.45
CA TRP A 147 29.00 26.66 -9.54
C TRP A 147 27.77 25.89 -9.05
N LYS A 148 27.96 24.87 -8.20
CA LYS A 148 26.84 24.09 -7.66
C LYS A 148 25.92 24.92 -6.76
N LYS A 149 26.46 25.88 -6.02
CA LYS A 149 25.71 26.71 -5.07
C LYS A 149 24.93 27.83 -5.75
N PHE A 150 25.48 28.44 -6.79
CA PHE A 150 24.91 29.66 -7.37
C PHE A 150 24.42 29.53 -8.82
N LEU A 151 24.93 28.56 -9.59
CA LEU A 151 24.69 28.47 -11.05
C LEU A 151 23.99 27.18 -11.48
N TYR A 152 24.10 26.11 -10.70
CA TYR A 152 23.44 24.84 -11.02
C TYR A 152 21.93 24.94 -10.72
N LYS A 153 21.12 24.79 -11.77
CA LYS A 153 19.67 24.57 -11.66
C LYS A 153 19.36 23.15 -12.13
N PRO A 154 18.67 22.31 -11.34
CA PRO A 154 18.23 21.00 -11.82
C PRO A 154 17.25 21.18 -12.98
N THR A 155 17.37 20.34 -14.00
CA THR A 155 16.55 20.39 -15.23
C THR A 155 15.13 19.84 -15.04
N SER A 156 14.87 19.10 -13.97
CA SER A 156 13.57 18.52 -13.63
C SER A 156 13.19 18.86 -12.19
N GLY A 157 11.93 19.24 -11.98
CA GLY A 157 11.32 19.45 -10.67
C GLY A 157 10.40 18.30 -10.25
N PRO A 158 9.78 18.37 -9.06
CA PRO A 158 8.73 17.45 -8.67
C PRO A 158 7.54 17.56 -9.62
N PHE A 159 6.75 16.48 -9.70
CA PHE A 159 5.53 16.46 -10.52
C PHE A 159 4.60 17.64 -10.14
N PRO A 160 4.08 18.41 -11.13
CA PRO A 160 3.33 19.64 -10.87
C PRO A 160 1.90 19.34 -10.39
N THR A 161 1.76 18.90 -9.14
CA THR A 161 0.47 18.54 -8.52
C THR A 161 -0.53 19.69 -8.45
N ASN A 162 -0.06 20.94 -8.53
CA ASN A 162 -0.93 22.12 -8.52
C ASN A 162 -1.62 22.36 -9.86
N LEU A 163 -1.07 21.85 -10.97
CA LEU A 163 -1.61 22.03 -12.32
C LEU A 163 -2.36 20.80 -12.80
N VAL A 164 -1.87 19.60 -12.45
CA VAL A 164 -2.41 18.34 -12.92
C VAL A 164 -2.63 17.41 -11.72
N PRO A 165 -3.85 16.91 -11.50
CA PRO A 165 -4.10 15.92 -10.46
C PRO A 165 -3.38 14.61 -10.80
N LYS A 166 -3.03 13.84 -9.77
CA LYS A 166 -2.47 12.50 -9.98
C LYS A 166 -3.54 11.56 -10.51
N THR A 167 -3.12 10.58 -11.30
CA THR A 167 -3.98 9.57 -11.94
C THR A 167 -4.24 8.33 -11.08
N ASP A 168 -3.93 8.38 -9.78
CA ASP A 168 -4.14 7.25 -8.88
C ASP A 168 -5.64 7.12 -8.54
N GLU A 169 -6.25 5.98 -8.86
CA GLU A 169 -7.66 5.69 -8.52
C GLU A 169 -7.77 4.75 -7.31
N THR A 170 -8.90 4.78 -6.62
CA THR A 170 -9.24 3.82 -5.55
C THR A 170 -9.76 2.51 -6.16
N ARG A 171 -9.48 1.37 -5.50
CA ARG A 171 -9.99 0.08 -5.97
C ARG A 171 -11.47 -0.05 -5.65
N VAL A 172 -12.27 -0.63 -6.56
CA VAL A 172 -13.72 -0.80 -6.39
C VAL A 172 -14.08 -1.61 -5.13
N GLN A 173 -13.23 -2.56 -4.74
CA GLN A 173 -13.41 -3.39 -3.55
C GLN A 173 -13.40 -2.58 -2.24
N ILE A 174 -12.77 -1.41 -2.23
CA ILE A 174 -12.75 -0.49 -1.08
C ILE A 174 -14.03 0.35 -1.05
N LEU A 175 -14.60 0.63 -2.22
CA LEU A 175 -15.75 1.52 -2.40
C LEU A 175 -17.09 0.84 -2.10
N GLY A 176 -17.10 -0.34 -1.47
CA GLY A 176 -18.33 -1.11 -1.22
C GLY A 176 -19.43 -0.30 -0.53
N ASP A 177 -19.07 0.51 0.47
CA ASP A 177 -20.05 1.31 1.22
C ASP A 177 -20.55 2.52 0.41
N VAL A 178 -19.67 3.13 -0.39
CA VAL A 178 -20.02 4.23 -1.31
C VAL A 178 -20.96 3.74 -2.41
N LEU A 179 -20.68 2.56 -2.97
CA LEU A 179 -21.50 1.95 -4.01
C LEU A 179 -22.89 1.57 -3.50
N LYS A 180 -23.00 1.04 -2.27
CA LYS A 180 -24.29 0.78 -1.63
C LYS A 180 -25.10 2.05 -1.45
N GLY A 181 -24.50 3.09 -0.86
CA GLY A 181 -25.19 4.37 -0.68
C GLY A 181 -25.62 5.03 -2.01
N ALA A 182 -24.89 4.81 -3.10
CA ALA A 182 -25.30 5.26 -4.43
C ALA A 182 -26.46 4.43 -5.01
N ALA A 183 -26.46 3.11 -4.76
CA ALA A 183 -27.54 2.23 -5.18
C ALA A 183 -28.85 2.54 -4.43
N ASP A 184 -28.77 2.75 -3.11
CA ASP A 184 -29.92 3.08 -2.26
C ASP A 184 -30.57 4.40 -2.70
N LYS A 185 -29.77 5.44 -2.98
CA LYS A 185 -30.28 6.73 -3.49
C LYS A 185 -30.96 6.64 -4.85
N LYS A 186 -30.56 5.68 -5.69
CA LYS A 186 -31.17 5.47 -7.00
C LYS A 186 -32.53 4.75 -6.87
N LEU A 187 -32.66 3.84 -5.91
CA LEU A 187 -33.94 3.20 -5.61
C LEU A 187 -34.96 4.20 -5.05
N ASP A 188 -34.51 5.14 -4.23
CA ASP A 188 -35.36 6.22 -3.70
C ASP A 188 -35.83 7.21 -4.79
N SER A 189 -35.03 7.43 -5.85
CA SER A 189 -35.42 8.31 -6.96
C SER A 189 -36.36 7.64 -7.97
N ASP A 190 -36.26 6.32 -8.14
CA ASP A 190 -37.06 5.55 -9.11
C ASP A 190 -38.37 5.01 -8.50
N GLY A 191 -38.55 5.08 -7.18
CA GLY A 191 -39.76 4.65 -6.46
C GLY A 191 -40.78 5.77 -6.16
N GLY A 192 -40.56 6.97 -6.70
CA GLY A 192 -41.42 8.13 -6.54
C GLY A 192 -42.10 8.53 -7.86
N ASP A 193 -42.92 7.63 -8.40
CA ASP A 193 -43.94 7.91 -9.43
C ASP A 193 -45.26 7.22 -9.03
#